data_AF-A0AAD1TMG6-F1
#
_entry.id   AF-A0AAD1TMG6-F1
#
_cell.length_a   1.000
_cell.length_b   1.000
_cell.length_c   1.000
_cell.angle_alpha   90.00
_cell.angle_beta   90.00
_cell.angle_gamma   90.00
#
_symmetry.space_group_name_H-M   'P 1'
#
loop_
_entity.id
_entity.type
_entity.pdbx_description
1 polymer ?
#
loop_
_entity_poly.entity_id
_entity_poly.type
_entity_poly.pdbx_seq_one_letter_code
_entity_poly.pdbx_strand_id
1 'polypeptide(L)'
;MNGTHQKTEPGPEDNLHGQCTPWKEKSCCTPAISQEAHSDQSYLYNFDWNHCGAMSPECKKHFIQDTCFYECSPNLGPWIQAVDSSWRKERILDVPLCQEDCEDWYNDCKRDYTCKDNWHVGWNWTG
;
A
#
# COMPACT_ATOMS: atom_id res chain seq x y z
N MET A 1 3.19 -3.35 12.20
CA MET A 1 4.47 -4.04 11.98
C MET A 1 5.60 -3.04 12.04
N ASN A 2 6.82 -3.49 12.31
CA ASN A 2 8.04 -2.71 12.17
C ASN A 2 8.47 -2.63 10.69
N GLY A 3 7.64 -1.91 9.92
CA GLY A 3 7.92 -1.57 8.53
C GLY A 3 8.68 -0.25 8.43
N THR A 4 8.52 0.45 7.32
CA THR A 4 9.29 1.67 7.02
C THR A 4 8.65 2.93 7.60
N HIS A 5 7.31 3.02 7.54
CA HIS A 5 6.57 4.26 7.82
C HIS A 5 5.53 4.10 8.93
N GLN A 6 5.32 2.88 9.42
CA GLN A 6 4.35 2.56 10.45
C GLN A 6 4.79 3.13 11.80
N LYS A 7 3.81 3.62 12.56
CA LYS A 7 3.96 3.93 13.98
C LYS A 7 4.32 2.67 14.77
N THR A 8 4.98 2.87 15.92
CA THR A 8 5.32 1.78 16.84
C THR A 8 4.08 1.05 17.37
N GLU A 9 3.02 1.80 17.68
CA GLU A 9 1.75 1.26 18.16
C GLU A 9 0.56 1.95 17.47
N PRO A 10 -0.57 1.24 17.30
CA PRO A 10 -1.76 1.83 16.72
C PRO A 10 -2.45 2.80 17.67
N GLY A 11 -3.06 3.84 17.11
CA GLY A 11 -3.83 4.83 17.85
C GLY A 11 -4.73 5.65 16.93
N PRO A 12 -5.62 6.50 17.50
CA PRO A 12 -6.53 7.32 16.71
C PRO A 12 -5.77 8.37 15.89
N GLU A 13 -6.30 8.66 14.70
CA GLU A 13 -5.81 9.65 13.73
C GLU A 13 -7.02 10.28 13.02
N ASP A 14 -7.55 11.39 13.56
CA ASP A 14 -8.80 12.00 13.07
C ASP A 14 -8.71 12.53 11.63
N ASN A 15 -7.49 12.77 11.14
CA ASN A 15 -7.23 13.46 9.87
C ASN A 15 -6.62 12.55 8.78
N LEU A 16 -6.91 11.24 8.80
CA LEU A 16 -6.50 10.38 7.69
C LEU A 16 -7.18 10.81 6.39
N HIS A 17 -6.44 10.76 5.27
CA HIS A 17 -6.86 11.28 3.98
C HIS A 17 -7.59 10.23 3.14
N GLY A 18 -8.64 10.66 2.44
CA GLY A 18 -9.30 9.91 1.37
C GLY A 18 -9.66 8.47 1.76
N GLN A 19 -9.11 7.51 1.00
CA GLN A 19 -9.38 6.09 1.15
C GLN A 19 -8.82 5.49 2.46
N CYS A 20 -7.93 6.20 3.16
CA CYS A 20 -7.40 5.73 4.44
C CYS A 20 -8.28 6.12 5.65
N THR A 21 -9.36 6.88 5.45
CA THR A 21 -10.29 7.27 6.54
C THR A 21 -10.94 6.13 7.32
N PRO A 22 -11.14 4.90 6.78
CA PRO A 22 -11.69 3.78 7.57
C PRO A 22 -10.86 3.41 8.80
N TRP A 23 -9.56 3.73 8.84
CA TRP A 23 -8.67 3.41 9.97
C TRP A 23 -8.57 4.51 11.04
N LYS A 24 -9.31 5.63 10.92
CA LYS A 24 -9.14 6.81 11.79
C LYS A 24 -9.23 6.52 13.29
N GLU A 25 -10.07 5.58 13.72
CA GLU A 25 -10.25 5.27 15.15
C GLU A 25 -9.08 4.49 15.74
N LYS A 26 -8.37 3.73 14.89
CA LYS A 26 -7.22 2.91 15.29
C LYS A 26 -6.34 2.61 14.08
N SER A 27 -5.31 3.43 13.89
CA SER A 27 -4.41 3.38 12.73
C SER A 27 -2.95 3.17 13.13
N CYS A 28 -2.21 2.43 12.30
CA CYS A 28 -0.76 2.33 12.30
C CYS A 28 -0.06 3.40 11.45
N CYS A 29 -0.77 4.14 10.61
CA CYS A 29 -0.22 5.21 9.77
C CYS A 29 -0.53 6.60 10.35
N THR A 30 0.16 7.64 9.89
CA THR A 30 -0.13 9.05 10.24
C THR A 30 -0.92 9.74 9.11
N PRO A 31 -1.52 10.92 9.35
CA PRO A 31 -2.16 11.72 8.31
C PRO A 31 -1.24 12.02 7.12
N ALA A 32 0.05 12.28 7.36
CA ALA A 32 1.02 12.50 6.29
C ALA A 32 1.20 11.27 5.40
N ILE A 33 1.33 10.08 5.99
CA ILE A 33 1.42 8.81 5.24
C ILE A 33 0.14 8.57 4.43
N SER A 34 -1.03 8.86 5.02
CA SER A 34 -2.30 8.68 4.30
C SER A 34 -2.48 9.62 3.12
N GLN A 35 -1.95 10.85 3.18
CA GLN A 35 -1.95 11.77 2.04
C GLN A 35 -1.04 11.25 0.93
N GLU A 36 0.14 10.78 1.31
CA GLU A 36 1.14 10.26 0.37
C GLU A 36 0.73 8.95 -0.29
N ALA A 37 -0.09 8.15 0.36
CA ALA A 37 -0.72 6.98 -0.26
C ALA A 37 -1.54 7.35 -1.52
N HIS A 38 -1.96 8.60 -1.67
CA HIS A 38 -2.73 9.09 -2.81
C HIS A 38 -1.89 9.83 -3.87
N SER A 39 -0.57 9.95 -3.67
CA SER A 39 0.35 10.59 -4.60
C SER A 39 0.77 9.63 -5.73
N ASP A 40 0.82 10.13 -6.97
CA ASP A 40 1.27 9.38 -8.16
C ASP A 40 2.73 8.95 -8.07
N GLN A 41 3.54 9.74 -7.38
CA GLN A 41 4.96 9.49 -7.09
C GLN A 41 5.19 9.69 -5.59
N SER A 42 4.57 8.80 -4.81
CA SER A 42 4.66 8.82 -3.37
C SER A 42 6.11 8.61 -2.90
N TYR A 43 6.61 9.44 -1.99
CA TYR A 43 7.93 9.21 -1.40
C TYR A 43 7.96 7.94 -0.53
N LEU A 44 6.80 7.36 -0.19
CA LEU A 44 6.73 6.14 0.61
C LEU A 44 7.60 5.03 0.00
N TYR A 45 7.55 4.91 -1.33
CA TYR A 45 8.26 3.87 -2.08
C TYR A 45 8.93 4.40 -3.36
N ASN A 46 8.83 5.71 -3.63
CA ASN A 46 9.24 6.34 -4.88
C ASN A 46 8.64 5.64 -6.11
N PHE A 47 7.44 5.07 -5.98
CA PHE A 47 6.86 4.18 -6.98
C PHE A 47 6.00 4.96 -7.96
N ASP A 48 6.17 4.69 -9.26
CA ASP A 48 5.36 5.27 -10.33
C ASP A 48 4.29 4.26 -10.80
N TRP A 49 3.03 4.56 -10.50
CA TRP A 49 1.89 3.76 -10.98
C TRP A 49 1.76 3.81 -12.51
N ASN A 50 2.32 4.82 -13.17
CA ASN A 50 2.20 5.06 -14.60
C ASN A 50 3.41 4.53 -15.43
N HIS A 51 4.16 3.57 -14.89
CA HIS A 51 5.38 3.03 -15.50
C HIS A 51 5.21 2.36 -16.88
N CYS A 52 3.97 2.16 -17.35
CA CYS A 52 3.64 1.67 -18.70
C CYS A 52 2.61 2.54 -19.43
N GLY A 53 2.49 3.80 -19.03
CA GLY A 53 1.42 4.70 -19.47
C GLY A 53 0.49 5.06 -18.31
N ALA A 54 -0.42 6.00 -18.53
CA ALA A 54 -1.34 6.46 -17.50
C ALA A 54 -2.26 5.31 -17.04
N MET A 55 -2.16 4.93 -15.77
CA MET A 55 -3.04 3.96 -15.13
C MET A 55 -4.44 4.57 -14.96
N SER A 56 -5.47 3.76 -15.22
CA SER A 56 -6.85 4.17 -15.04
C SER A 56 -7.15 4.57 -13.59
N PRO A 57 -8.02 5.58 -13.35
CA PRO A 57 -8.44 5.93 -12.00
C PRO A 57 -9.06 4.77 -11.23
N GLU A 58 -9.80 3.89 -11.91
CA GLU A 58 -10.44 2.71 -11.34
C GLU A 58 -9.41 1.71 -10.82
N CYS A 59 -8.39 1.38 -11.63
CA CYS A 59 -7.30 0.51 -11.21
C CYS A 59 -6.46 1.12 -10.08
N LYS A 60 -6.10 2.40 -10.22
CA LYS A 60 -5.27 3.13 -9.24
C LYS A 60 -5.93 3.21 -7.86
N LYS A 61 -7.27 3.29 -7.82
CA LYS A 61 -8.02 3.29 -6.57
C LYS A 61 -7.66 2.10 -5.68
N HIS A 62 -7.50 0.91 -6.27
CA HIS A 62 -7.13 -0.32 -5.57
C HIS A 62 -5.70 -0.28 -5.02
N PHE A 63 -4.74 0.25 -5.77
CA PHE A 63 -3.36 0.42 -5.28
C PHE A 63 -3.25 1.40 -4.11
N ILE A 64 -4.06 2.46 -4.12
CA ILE A 64 -4.17 3.38 -2.98
C ILE A 64 -4.80 2.66 -1.78
N GLN A 65 -5.86 1.87 -2.00
CA GLN A 65 -6.53 1.11 -0.95
C GLN A 65 -5.61 0.05 -0.32
N ASP A 66 -4.84 -0.66 -1.13
CA ASP A 66 -3.78 -1.59 -0.70
C ASP A 66 -2.72 -0.86 0.13
N THR A 67 -2.25 0.31 -0.32
CA THR A 67 -1.31 1.14 0.44
C THR A 67 -1.90 1.56 1.80
N CYS A 68 -3.15 2.03 1.84
CA CYS A 68 -3.82 2.36 3.10
C CYS A 68 -3.94 1.12 4.01
N PHE A 69 -4.30 -0.05 3.46
CA PHE A 69 -4.42 -1.28 4.22
C PHE A 69 -3.08 -1.72 4.82
N TYR A 70 -2.01 -1.71 4.03
CA TYR A 70 -0.66 -2.08 4.45
C TYR A 70 -0.08 -1.11 5.49
N GLU A 71 -0.26 0.20 5.30
CA GLU A 71 0.30 1.22 6.19
C GLU A 71 -0.51 1.40 7.47
N CYS A 72 -1.84 1.36 7.38
CA CYS A 72 -2.73 1.81 8.44
C CYS A 72 -3.35 0.67 9.26
N SER A 73 -3.46 -0.55 8.73
CA SER A 73 -4.20 -1.62 9.42
C SER A 73 -3.50 -2.10 10.71
N PRO A 74 -4.16 -2.01 11.87
CA PRO A 74 -3.63 -2.57 13.12
C PRO A 74 -3.94 -4.07 13.26
N ASN A 75 -4.62 -4.68 12.28
CA ASN A 75 -5.17 -6.03 12.37
C ASN A 75 -4.35 -7.08 11.61
N LEU A 76 -3.22 -6.67 11.02
CA LEU A 76 -2.36 -7.55 10.23
C LEU A 76 -1.43 -8.44 11.07
N GLY A 77 -1.48 -8.32 12.40
CA GLY A 77 -0.62 -9.03 13.37
C GLY A 77 -0.34 -10.51 13.05
N PRO A 78 -1.35 -11.35 12.77
CA PRO A 78 -1.16 -12.78 12.51
C PRO A 78 -0.28 -13.13 11.30
N TRP A 79 -0.12 -12.19 10.36
CA TRP A 79 0.60 -12.41 9.09
C TRP A 79 1.96 -11.71 9.06
N ILE A 80 2.38 -11.07 10.15
CA ILE A 80 3.66 -10.39 10.25
C ILE A 80 4.79 -11.42 10.36
N GLN A 81 5.81 -11.27 9.52
CA GLN A 81 7.04 -12.05 9.55
C GLN A 81 8.28 -11.14 9.54
N ALA A 82 9.28 -11.51 10.32
CA ALA A 82 10.59 -10.88 10.28
C ALA A 82 11.28 -11.14 8.93
N VAL A 83 12.01 -10.15 8.43
CA VAL A 83 12.76 -10.25 7.18
C VAL A 83 14.14 -9.63 7.31
N ASP A 84 15.10 -10.23 6.60
CA ASP A 84 16.43 -9.64 6.41
C ASP A 84 16.38 -8.72 5.19
N SER A 85 16.04 -7.45 5.42
CA SER A 85 15.91 -6.42 4.39
C SER A 85 16.52 -5.10 4.86
N SER A 86 17.10 -4.34 3.93
CA SER A 86 17.74 -3.05 4.23
C SER A 86 16.76 -1.93 4.62
N TRP A 87 15.47 -2.07 4.28
CA TRP A 87 14.49 -0.99 4.39
C TRP A 87 13.28 -1.30 5.26
N ARG A 88 13.14 -2.55 5.74
CA ARG A 88 12.07 -2.98 6.67
C ARG A 88 12.56 -4.15 7.52
N LYS A 89 12.12 -4.22 8.78
CA LYS A 89 12.45 -5.34 9.68
C LYS A 89 11.39 -6.45 9.64
N GLU A 90 10.16 -6.06 9.35
CA GLU A 90 9.00 -6.94 9.24
C GLU A 90 8.23 -6.67 7.94
N ARG A 91 7.51 -7.68 7.46
CA ARG A 91 6.51 -7.56 6.38
C ARG A 91 5.31 -8.46 6.69
N ILE A 92 4.23 -8.25 5.95
CA ILE A 92 3.11 -9.22 5.93
C ILE A 92 3.35 -10.30 4.86
N LEU A 93 2.91 -11.53 5.13
CA LEU A 93 2.93 -12.65 4.18
C LEU A 93 1.62 -13.44 4.29
N ASP A 94 1.08 -13.85 3.15
CA ASP A 94 -0.12 -14.70 3.04
C ASP A 94 -1.35 -14.14 3.77
N VAL A 95 -1.55 -12.83 3.68
CA VAL A 95 -2.78 -12.19 4.17
C VAL A 95 -3.97 -12.71 3.34
N PRO A 96 -5.02 -13.26 3.96
CA PRO A 96 -6.17 -13.82 3.28
C PRO A 96 -7.08 -12.66 2.84
N LEU A 97 -6.70 -12.01 1.75
CA LEU A 97 -7.57 -11.03 1.10
C LEU A 97 -8.87 -11.73 0.69
N CYS A 98 -10.00 -11.06 0.90
CA CYS A 98 -11.29 -11.60 0.47
C CYS A 98 -11.28 -11.77 -1.06
N GLN A 99 -12.06 -12.74 -1.53
CA GLN A 99 -12.12 -13.07 -2.95
C GLN A 99 -12.60 -11.87 -3.77
N GLU A 100 -13.62 -11.17 -3.28
CA GLU A 100 -14.25 -10.04 -3.95
C GLU A 100 -13.27 -8.87 -4.11
N ASP A 101 -12.51 -8.51 -3.06
CA ASP A 101 -11.48 -7.47 -3.14
C ASP A 101 -10.41 -7.79 -4.22
N CYS A 102 -10.01 -9.07 -4.33
CA CYS A 102 -9.04 -9.51 -5.32
C CYS A 102 -9.62 -9.50 -6.75
N GLU A 103 -10.83 -10.01 -6.94
CA GLU A 103 -11.49 -10.10 -8.23
C GLU A 103 -11.87 -8.72 -8.78
N ASP A 104 -12.35 -7.81 -7.93
CA ASP A 104 -12.69 -6.44 -8.31
C ASP A 104 -11.42 -5.67 -8.72
N TRP A 105 -10.34 -5.80 -7.95
CA TRP A 105 -9.04 -5.21 -8.30
C TRP A 105 -8.57 -5.69 -9.67
N TYR A 106 -8.57 -7.01 -9.92
CA TYR A 106 -8.21 -7.54 -11.22
C TYR A 106 -9.10 -7.00 -12.34
N ASN A 107 -10.41 -6.95 -12.11
CA ASN A 107 -11.38 -6.52 -13.11
C ASN A 107 -11.25 -5.06 -13.51
N ASP A 108 -10.93 -4.18 -12.55
CA ASP A 108 -10.72 -2.76 -12.81
C ASP A 108 -9.37 -2.50 -13.49
N CYS A 109 -8.36 -3.34 -13.23
CA CYS A 109 -7.03 -3.22 -13.85
C CYS A 109 -6.84 -4.00 -15.16
N LYS A 110 -7.79 -4.83 -15.60
CA LYS A 110 -7.58 -5.75 -16.76
C LYS A 110 -7.30 -5.08 -18.10
N ARG A 111 -7.50 -3.77 -18.21
CA ARG A 111 -7.22 -2.96 -19.41
C ARG A 111 -6.01 -2.03 -19.25
N ASP A 112 -5.42 -2.00 -18.06
CA ASP A 112 -4.19 -1.28 -17.77
C ASP A 112 -2.96 -2.15 -18.11
N TYR A 113 -1.80 -1.51 -18.12
CA TYR A 113 -0.55 -2.11 -18.58
C TYR A 113 0.48 -2.14 -17.47
N THR A 114 1.28 -3.20 -17.45
CA THR A 114 2.50 -3.29 -16.65
C THR A 114 3.55 -4.09 -17.39
N CYS A 115 4.82 -3.85 -17.08
CA CYS A 115 5.96 -4.56 -17.67
C CYS A 115 6.58 -5.59 -16.71
N LYS A 116 5.97 -5.81 -15.53
CA LYS A 116 6.47 -6.73 -14.50
C LYS A 116 5.33 -7.45 -13.81
N ASP A 117 5.57 -8.70 -13.43
CA ASP A 117 4.70 -9.54 -12.61
C ASP A 117 5.02 -9.43 -11.11
N ASN A 118 6.27 -9.13 -10.76
CA ASN A 118 6.70 -8.83 -9.40
C ASN A 118 7.14 -7.37 -9.27
N TRP A 119 6.33 -6.58 -8.57
CA TRP A 119 6.57 -5.14 -8.38
C TRP A 119 7.45 -4.81 -7.16
N HIS A 120 7.88 -5.81 -6.38
CA HIS A 120 8.79 -5.55 -5.24
C HIS A 120 10.28 -5.46 -5.63
N VAL A 121 10.68 -5.97 -6.80
CA VAL A 121 12.09 -6.09 -7.19
C VAL A 121 12.32 -5.86 -8.69
N GLY A 122 13.56 -5.48 -9.05
CA GLY A 122 14.00 -5.42 -10.45
C GLY A 122 13.47 -4.22 -11.23
N TRP A 123 13.17 -3.11 -10.55
CA TRP A 123 12.94 -1.80 -11.16
C TRP A 123 14.27 -1.09 -11.44
N ASN A 124 14.26 -0.18 -12.41
CA ASN A 124 15.35 0.75 -12.63
C ASN A 124 15.07 2.08 -11.90
N TRP A 125 15.86 2.38 -10.88
CA TRP A 125 15.72 3.58 -10.03
C TRP A 125 16.69 4.71 -10.39
N THR A 126 17.39 4.63 -11.53
CA THR A 126 18.35 5.67 -11.95
C THR A 126 17.69 6.87 -12.62
N GLY A 127 16.36 6.86 -12.78
CA GLY A 127 15.56 7.86 -13.48
C GLY A 127 15.12 9.01 -12.58
#